data_AF-A0A812J5V4-F1
#
_entry.id   AF-A0A812J5V4-F1
#
_cell.length_a   1.000
_cell.length_b   1.000
_cell.length_c   1.000
_cell.angle_alpha   90.00
_cell.angle_beta   90.00
_cell.angle_gamma   90.00
#
_symmetry.space_group_name_H-M   'P 1'
#
loop_
_entity.id
_entity.type
_entity.pdbx_description
1 polymer ?
#
loop_
_entity_poly.entity_id
_entity_poly.type
_entity_poly.pdbx_seq_one_letter_code
_entity_poly.pdbx_strand_id
1 'polypeptide(L)'
;MGADALTQVLSKRKAKTHRGKKILREREPKVLEDAKTALVIRGTKTSNDMTNFLRELYLLRSPLSMLYMRKHEEHPFEDSHKLEQLCKKFDHSLFAFGSSSKKRPARLILGRLFDGHLLDMQEFGVEDYKSMSTFRGSGATDAMTGVKPLVVFQGAGFENDEHLKRAKSLLLDYFGGGRPDKVLLPGLESAIVFTVLDPPAGTHCTD
;
A
#
# COMPACT_ATOMS: atom_id res chain seq x y z
N MET A 1 -23.22 31.05 -3.00
CA MET A 1 -22.76 30.76 -1.63
C MET A 1 -21.25 30.66 -1.65
N GLY A 2 -20.54 31.61 -1.02
CA GLY A 2 -19.09 31.77 -1.17
C GLY A 2 -18.28 30.65 -0.50
N ALA A 3 -17.12 30.33 -1.09
CA ALA A 3 -16.20 29.28 -0.64
C ALA A 3 -15.84 29.34 0.87
N ASP A 4 -15.97 30.50 1.52
CA ASP A 4 -15.71 30.68 2.96
C ASP A 4 -16.72 29.92 3.85
N ALA A 5 -18.00 29.81 3.46
CA ALA A 5 -19.01 29.11 4.27
C ALA A 5 -18.79 27.58 4.28
N LEU A 6 -18.42 26.99 3.13
CA LEU A 6 -18.09 25.57 3.02
C LEU A 6 -16.80 25.22 3.78
N THR A 7 -15.82 26.13 3.79
CA THR A 7 -14.55 25.92 4.51
C THR A 7 -14.76 25.89 6.02
N GLN A 8 -15.70 26.70 6.53
CA GLN A 8 -16.05 26.80 7.95
C GLN A 8 -16.85 25.57 8.43
N VAL A 9 -17.73 25.03 7.59
CA VAL A 9 -18.48 23.78 7.87
C VAL A 9 -17.57 22.56 7.84
N LEU A 10 -16.55 22.54 6.96
CA LEU A 10 -15.64 21.40 6.80
C LEU A 10 -14.38 21.46 7.69
N SER A 11 -14.24 22.44 8.59
CA SER A 11 -13.07 22.61 9.47
C SER A 11 -11.72 22.59 8.73
N LYS A 12 -11.68 23.04 7.47
CA LYS A 12 -10.45 23.03 6.66
C LYS A 12 -9.60 24.26 6.99
N ARG A 13 -8.37 24.05 7.46
CA ARG A 13 -7.41 25.15 7.74
C ARG A 13 -7.12 25.91 6.44
N LYS A 14 -7.39 27.22 6.42
CA LYS A 14 -7.12 28.10 5.27
C LYS A 14 -5.60 28.28 5.10
N ALA A 15 -5.06 27.95 3.93
CA ALA A 15 -3.64 28.15 3.65
C ALA A 15 -3.31 29.65 3.52
N LYS A 16 -2.23 30.07 4.19
CA LYS A 16 -1.73 31.46 4.17
C LYS A 16 -0.91 31.77 2.92
N THR A 17 -0.16 30.80 2.40
CA THR A 17 0.76 30.98 1.25
C THR A 17 0.17 30.46 -0.05
N HIS A 18 0.61 30.99 -1.20
CA HIS A 18 0.19 30.51 -2.52
C HIS A 18 0.51 29.02 -2.73
N ARG A 19 1.73 28.59 -2.34
CA ARG A 19 2.13 27.17 -2.39
C ARG A 19 1.21 26.29 -1.53
N GLY A 20 0.85 26.74 -0.32
CA GLY A 20 -0.08 26.01 0.55
C GLY A 20 -1.48 25.89 -0.04
N LYS A 21 -1.98 26.95 -0.70
CA LYS A 21 -3.28 26.91 -1.40
C LYS A 21 -3.26 25.89 -2.54
N LYS A 22 -2.17 25.82 -3.31
CA LYS A 22 -2.01 24.84 -4.39
C LYS A 22 -2.04 23.40 -3.85
N ILE A 23 -1.28 23.11 -2.79
CA ILE A 23 -1.28 21.79 -2.14
C ILE A 23 -2.67 21.43 -1.63
N LEU A 24 -3.36 22.32 -0.92
CA LEU A 24 -4.71 22.03 -0.42
C LEU A 24 -5.69 21.74 -1.55
N ARG A 25 -5.60 22.46 -2.67
CA ARG A 25 -6.43 22.24 -3.86
C ARG A 25 -6.13 20.90 -4.54
N GLU A 26 -4.86 20.48 -4.58
CA GLU A 26 -4.47 19.17 -5.12
C GLU A 26 -5.04 18.00 -4.30
N ARG A 27 -5.22 18.21 -2.98
CA ARG A 27 -5.80 17.25 -2.02
C ARG A 27 -7.32 17.28 -1.91
N GLU A 28 -7.99 18.19 -2.60
CA GLU A 28 -9.46 18.22 -2.60
C GLU A 28 -10.02 17.03 -3.40
N PRO A 29 -11.19 16.49 -3.01
CA PRO A 29 -11.84 15.41 -3.76
C PRO A 29 -12.05 15.77 -5.23
N LYS A 30 -11.87 14.80 -6.12
CA LYS A 30 -11.95 14.99 -7.57
C LYS A 30 -12.96 14.02 -8.16
N VAL A 31 -13.63 14.43 -9.24
CA VAL A 31 -14.50 13.52 -10.00
C VAL A 31 -13.67 12.40 -10.64
N LEU A 32 -12.50 12.77 -11.16
CA LEU A 32 -11.49 11.84 -11.65
C LEU A 32 -10.35 11.80 -10.64
N GLU A 33 -10.28 10.71 -9.90
CA GLU A 33 -9.29 10.49 -8.85
C GLU A 33 -7.89 10.24 -9.42
N ASP A 34 -6.88 10.72 -8.71
CA ASP A 34 -5.48 10.43 -9.03
C ASP A 34 -5.11 8.98 -8.66
N ALA A 35 -3.94 8.53 -9.11
CA ALA A 35 -3.41 7.25 -8.68
C ALA A 35 -3.17 7.25 -7.15
N LYS A 36 -3.71 6.24 -6.46
CA LYS A 36 -3.56 6.11 -5.00
C LYS A 36 -2.09 5.99 -4.62
N THR A 37 -1.67 6.75 -3.64
CA THR A 37 -0.31 6.73 -3.12
C THR A 37 -0.24 6.00 -1.78
N ALA A 38 0.89 5.36 -1.48
CA ALA A 38 1.08 4.56 -0.28
C ALA A 38 2.15 5.09 0.67
N LEU A 39 1.85 5.07 1.97
CA LEU A 39 2.85 5.31 3.02
C LEU A 39 3.39 3.97 3.54
N VAL A 40 4.69 3.75 3.41
CA VAL A 40 5.36 2.52 3.87
C VAL A 40 6.05 2.79 5.20
N ILE A 41 5.58 2.15 6.27
CA ILE A 41 5.90 2.46 7.66
C ILE A 41 6.60 1.28 8.33
N ARG A 42 7.66 1.60 9.09
CA ARG A 42 8.38 0.63 9.90
C ARG A 42 7.92 0.69 11.36
N GLY A 43 7.38 -0.41 11.88
CA GLY A 43 7.06 -0.56 13.30
C GLY A 43 8.30 -0.62 14.21
N THR A 44 8.11 -0.58 15.54
CA THR A 44 9.20 -0.51 16.52
C THR A 44 10.20 -1.66 16.42
N LYS A 45 9.68 -2.88 16.23
CA LYS A 45 10.46 -4.11 16.08
C LYS A 45 10.27 -4.64 14.67
N THR A 46 11.35 -4.79 13.91
CA THR A 46 11.36 -5.44 12.60
C THR A 46 12.64 -6.25 12.45
N SER A 47 12.56 -7.42 11.80
CA SER A 47 13.75 -8.13 11.33
C SER A 47 14.44 -7.34 10.21
N ASN A 48 15.70 -7.70 9.90
CA ASN A 48 16.41 -7.13 8.76
C ASN A 48 15.67 -7.44 7.45
N ASP A 49 15.20 -8.68 7.29
CA ASP A 49 14.44 -9.12 6.12
C ASP A 49 13.15 -8.32 5.96
N MET A 50 12.37 -8.15 7.01
CA MET A 50 11.16 -7.32 6.97
C MET A 50 11.48 -5.86 6.61
N THR A 51 12.59 -5.32 7.12
CA THR A 51 13.01 -3.96 6.81
C THR A 51 13.43 -3.82 5.34
N ASN A 52 14.11 -4.83 4.78
CA ASN A 52 14.48 -4.87 3.36
C ASN A 52 13.26 -5.06 2.48
N PHE A 53 12.33 -5.95 2.85
CA PHE A 53 11.06 -6.14 2.17
C PHE A 53 10.27 -4.83 2.07
N LEU A 54 10.17 -4.04 3.14
CA LEU A 54 9.51 -2.73 3.09
C LEU A 54 10.20 -1.75 2.11
N ARG A 55 11.54 -1.79 2.01
CA ARG A 55 12.28 -0.96 1.04
C ARG A 55 11.99 -1.38 -0.39
N GLU A 56 11.98 -2.69 -0.66
CA GLU A 56 11.68 -3.24 -1.98
C GLU A 56 10.22 -2.98 -2.36
N LEU A 57 9.28 -3.06 -1.41
CA LEU A 57 7.88 -2.68 -1.61
C LEU A 57 7.74 -1.20 -2.00
N TYR A 58 8.53 -0.33 -1.39
CA TYR A 58 8.62 1.08 -1.77
C TYR A 58 9.20 1.28 -3.18
N LEU A 59 10.25 0.53 -3.55
CA LEU A 59 10.83 0.63 -4.89
C LEU A 59 9.82 0.20 -5.96
N LEU A 60 9.12 -0.90 -5.73
CA LEU A 60 8.08 -1.43 -6.62
C LEU A 60 6.94 -0.45 -6.86
N ARG A 61 6.65 0.42 -5.89
CA ARG A 61 5.55 1.38 -5.95
C ARG A 61 6.00 2.82 -6.26
N SER A 62 7.30 3.10 -6.30
CA SER A 62 7.84 4.42 -6.65
C SER A 62 7.41 4.85 -8.06
N PRO A 63 6.92 6.09 -8.28
CA PRO A 63 6.90 7.23 -7.36
C PRO A 63 5.64 7.36 -6.49
N LEU A 64 4.71 6.40 -6.56
CA LEU A 64 3.44 6.41 -5.83
C LEU A 64 3.55 5.95 -4.37
N SER A 65 4.74 5.98 -3.78
CA SER A 65 4.93 5.63 -2.39
C SER A 65 5.96 6.51 -1.69
N MET A 66 5.78 6.67 -0.39
CA MET A 66 6.74 7.34 0.51
C MET A 66 7.22 6.35 1.57
N LEU A 67 8.52 6.36 1.83
CA LEU A 67 9.14 5.52 2.85
C LEU A 67 9.28 6.26 4.18
N TYR A 68 8.80 5.65 5.27
CA TYR A 68 8.84 6.20 6.62
C TYR A 68 9.47 5.19 7.59
N MET A 69 10.81 5.23 7.66
CA MET A 69 11.65 4.25 8.37
C MET A 69 11.96 4.59 9.83
N ARG A 70 11.40 5.69 10.36
CA ARG A 70 11.44 5.97 11.80
C ARG A 70 10.67 4.87 12.53
N LYS A 71 11.00 4.61 13.80
CA LYS A 71 10.32 3.56 14.57
C LYS A 71 8.96 4.07 15.04
N HIS A 72 7.94 3.24 14.84
CA HIS A 72 6.54 3.51 15.12
C HIS A 72 5.97 2.50 16.11
N GLU A 73 5.51 2.98 17.27
CA GLU A 73 4.87 2.20 18.35
C GLU A 73 3.38 1.95 18.12
N GLU A 74 2.88 2.28 16.93
CA GLU A 74 1.51 2.08 16.51
C GLU A 74 1.19 0.58 16.40
N HIS A 75 0.02 0.21 16.92
CA HIS A 75 -0.56 -1.13 16.84
C HIS A 75 -1.86 -1.04 16.04
N PRO A 76 -1.84 -1.17 14.69
CA PRO A 76 -2.98 -0.76 13.85
C PRO A 76 -4.32 -1.45 14.16
N PHE A 77 -4.29 -2.70 14.65
CA PHE A 77 -5.50 -3.44 15.06
C PHE A 77 -6.02 -3.09 16.46
N GLU A 78 -5.22 -2.41 17.28
CA GLU A 78 -5.63 -1.93 18.60
C GLU A 78 -6.08 -0.47 18.52
N ASP A 79 -5.33 0.37 17.81
CA ASP A 79 -5.64 1.79 17.56
C ASP A 79 -5.12 2.22 16.17
N SER A 80 -6.05 2.55 15.27
CA SER A 80 -5.75 3.05 13.92
C SER A 80 -5.57 4.57 13.85
N HIS A 81 -5.93 5.33 14.90
CA HIS A 81 -6.09 6.78 14.80
C HIS A 81 -4.77 7.50 14.48
N LYS A 82 -3.65 7.09 15.11
CA LYS A 82 -2.32 7.63 14.81
C LYS A 82 -1.90 7.35 13.37
N LEU A 83 -2.22 6.17 12.87
CA LEU A 83 -1.93 5.75 11.50
C LEU A 83 -2.75 6.57 10.50
N GLU A 84 -4.04 6.78 10.76
CA GLU A 84 -4.92 7.65 9.98
C GLU A 84 -4.39 9.09 9.91
N GLN A 85 -4.03 9.65 11.06
CA GLN A 85 -3.43 10.99 11.13
C GLN A 85 -2.13 11.08 10.33
N LEU A 86 -1.30 10.05 10.35
CA LEU A 86 -0.05 10.01 9.60
C LEU A 86 -0.31 9.95 8.09
N CYS A 87 -1.21 9.08 7.65
CA CYS A 87 -1.63 8.97 6.26
C CYS A 87 -2.25 10.27 5.75
N LYS A 88 -3.13 10.91 6.55
CA LYS A 88 -3.74 12.21 6.23
C LYS A 88 -2.72 13.35 6.18
N LYS A 89 -1.71 13.33 7.05
CA LYS A 89 -0.62 14.31 7.05
C LYS A 89 0.18 14.24 5.75
N PHE A 90 0.57 13.03 5.35
CA PHE A 90 1.37 12.80 4.15
C PHE A 90 0.56 12.67 2.86
N ASP A 91 -0.76 12.63 2.95
CA ASP A 91 -1.68 12.53 1.80
C ASP A 91 -1.56 11.20 1.04
N HIS A 92 -1.65 10.11 1.80
CA HIS A 92 -1.63 8.75 1.29
C HIS A 92 -2.94 8.05 1.64
N SER A 93 -3.62 7.48 0.64
CA SER A 93 -4.84 6.70 0.82
C SER A 93 -4.56 5.23 1.07
N LEU A 94 -3.31 4.80 0.97
CA LEU A 94 -2.86 3.44 1.24
C LEU A 94 -1.73 3.44 2.25
N PHE A 95 -1.56 2.36 2.99
CA PHE A 95 -0.38 2.16 3.83
C PHE A 95 0.11 0.72 3.79
N ALA A 96 1.40 0.57 4.06
CA ALA A 96 2.02 -0.68 4.47
C ALA A 96 2.67 -0.49 5.83
N PHE A 97 2.44 -1.39 6.77
CA PHE A 97 3.06 -1.37 8.09
C PHE A 97 3.75 -2.70 8.36
N GLY A 98 5.08 -2.67 8.48
CA GLY A 98 5.87 -3.87 8.78
C GLY A 98 6.29 -3.92 10.25
N SER A 99 6.15 -5.09 10.87
CA SER A 99 6.55 -5.34 12.26
C SER A 99 6.97 -6.78 12.47
N SER A 100 7.60 -7.09 13.60
CA SER A 100 7.98 -8.46 13.96
C SER A 100 7.88 -8.65 15.47
N SER A 101 7.32 -9.78 15.87
CA SER A 101 7.25 -10.22 17.27
C SER A 101 7.54 -11.73 17.35
N LYS A 102 7.70 -12.26 18.56
CA LYS A 102 7.89 -13.70 18.76
C LYS A 102 6.65 -14.51 18.32
N LYS A 103 5.44 -14.00 18.54
CA LYS A 103 4.17 -14.66 18.17
C LYS A 103 3.86 -14.53 16.68
N ARG A 104 4.24 -13.41 16.07
CA ARG A 104 4.00 -13.08 14.65
C ARG A 104 5.33 -12.59 14.05
N PRO A 105 6.21 -13.51 13.60
CA PRO A 105 7.43 -13.12 12.90
C PRO A 105 7.06 -12.49 11.56
N ALA A 106 7.80 -11.46 11.12
CA ALA A 106 7.66 -10.79 9.82
C ALA A 106 6.20 -10.53 9.37
N ARG A 107 5.55 -9.59 10.04
CA ARG A 107 4.14 -9.23 9.84
C ARG A 107 4.02 -7.98 8.99
N LEU A 108 3.33 -8.10 7.86
CA LEU A 108 2.95 -6.99 6.99
C LEU A 108 1.46 -6.71 7.15
N ILE A 109 1.11 -5.45 7.38
CA ILE A 109 -0.28 -4.99 7.28
C ILE A 109 -0.38 -4.10 6.07
N LEU A 110 -1.30 -4.39 5.16
CA LEU A 110 -1.70 -3.49 4.10
C LEU A 110 -3.08 -2.95 4.42
N GLY A 111 -3.33 -1.67 4.12
CA GLY A 111 -4.65 -1.11 4.33
C GLY A 111 -4.91 0.14 3.53
N ARG A 112 -6.18 0.55 3.54
CA ARG A 112 -6.71 1.65 2.74
C ARG A 112 -7.51 2.58 3.60
N LEU A 113 -7.46 3.84 3.23
CA LEU A 113 -8.24 4.89 3.84
C LEU A 113 -9.29 5.38 2.84
N PHE A 114 -10.44 5.76 3.37
CA PHE A 114 -11.49 6.50 2.68
C PHE A 114 -11.77 7.78 3.47
N ASP A 115 -11.70 8.93 2.80
CA ASP A 115 -11.80 10.27 3.42
C ASP A 115 -10.87 10.47 4.65
N GLY A 116 -9.69 9.88 4.60
CA GLY A 116 -8.70 9.95 5.68
C GLY A 116 -9.03 9.11 6.92
N HIS A 117 -10.02 8.22 6.84
CA HIS A 117 -10.36 7.23 7.86
C HIS A 117 -10.07 5.82 7.37
N LEU A 118 -9.75 4.88 8.26
CA LEU A 118 -9.50 3.50 7.87
C LEU A 118 -10.76 2.87 7.24
N LEU A 119 -10.63 2.38 6.01
CA LEU A 119 -11.69 1.63 5.32
C LEU A 119 -11.58 0.14 5.65
N ASP A 120 -10.43 -0.44 5.32
CA ASP A 120 -10.08 -1.83 5.58
C ASP A 120 -8.56 -2.01 5.69
N MET A 121 -8.16 -3.09 6.34
CA MET A 121 -6.77 -3.55 6.38
C MET A 121 -6.71 -5.05 6.56
N GLN A 122 -5.64 -5.66 6.05
CA GLN A 122 -5.40 -7.09 6.16
C GLN A 122 -3.96 -7.34 6.58
N GLU A 123 -3.81 -8.34 7.45
CA GLU A 123 -2.52 -8.82 7.93
C GLU A 123 -2.04 -9.99 7.08
N PHE A 124 -0.75 -9.97 6.75
CA PHE A 124 -0.05 -11.01 6.02
C PHE A 124 1.18 -11.42 6.83
N GLY A 125 1.36 -12.74 7.00
CA GLY A 125 2.63 -13.31 7.41
C GLY A 125 3.57 -13.36 6.21
N VAL A 126 4.77 -12.82 6.34
CA VAL A 126 5.79 -12.88 5.30
C VAL A 126 6.71 -14.06 5.61
N GLU A 127 6.67 -15.05 4.74
CA GLU A 127 7.50 -16.26 4.82
C GLU A 127 8.38 -16.36 3.56
N ASP A 128 9.53 -17.02 3.70
CA ASP A 128 10.46 -17.31 2.60
C ASP A 128 10.86 -16.11 1.72
N TYR A 129 10.95 -14.92 2.30
CA TYR A 129 11.34 -13.70 1.59
C TYR A 129 12.70 -13.86 0.88
N LYS A 130 12.73 -13.51 -0.42
CA LYS A 130 13.93 -13.39 -1.23
C LYS A 130 14.06 -11.96 -1.72
N SER A 131 15.19 -11.32 -1.41
CA SER A 131 15.48 -9.96 -1.85
C SER A 131 15.67 -9.89 -3.37
N MET A 132 15.27 -8.78 -3.98
CA MET A 132 15.60 -8.43 -5.37
C MET A 132 17.10 -8.62 -5.69
N SER A 133 17.99 -8.37 -4.71
CA SER A 133 19.44 -8.55 -4.88
C SER A 133 19.85 -9.99 -5.17
N THR A 134 19.10 -10.98 -4.70
CA THR A 134 19.36 -12.42 -4.94
C THR A 134 19.16 -12.79 -6.41
N PHE A 135 18.40 -12.00 -7.18
CA PHE A 135 18.07 -12.28 -8.58
C PHE A 135 18.97 -11.52 -9.58
N ARG A 136 19.85 -10.62 -9.13
CA ARG A 136 20.68 -9.78 -10.02
C ARG A 136 21.68 -10.56 -10.90
N GLY A 137 21.93 -11.83 -10.60
CA GLY A 137 22.79 -12.71 -11.39
C GLY A 137 22.07 -13.50 -12.50
N SER A 138 20.74 -13.43 -12.62
CA SER A 138 19.96 -14.29 -13.52
C SER A 138 19.74 -13.71 -14.93
N GLY A 139 20.43 -12.62 -15.29
CA GLY A 139 20.19 -11.91 -16.55
C GLY A 139 18.94 -11.03 -16.54
N ALA A 140 18.28 -10.89 -15.38
CA ALA A 140 17.18 -9.95 -15.18
C ALA A 140 17.70 -8.50 -15.32
N THR A 141 17.16 -7.76 -16.28
CA THR A 141 17.38 -6.32 -16.40
C THR A 141 16.62 -5.61 -15.28
N ASP A 142 17.25 -4.66 -14.59
CA ASP A 142 16.57 -3.81 -13.61
C ASP A 142 15.36 -3.14 -14.31
N ALA A 143 14.14 -3.47 -13.88
CA ALA A 143 12.93 -2.85 -14.43
C ALA A 143 12.95 -1.34 -14.18
N MET A 144 12.47 -0.55 -15.14
CA MET A 144 12.49 0.89 -14.98
C MET A 144 11.54 1.33 -13.85
N THR A 145 12.04 2.16 -12.93
CA THR A 145 11.23 2.72 -11.84
C THR A 145 10.04 3.50 -12.40
N GLY A 146 8.85 3.29 -11.83
CA GLY A 146 7.62 3.99 -12.23
C GLY A 146 6.85 3.35 -13.38
N VAL A 147 7.34 2.23 -13.93
CA VAL A 147 6.57 1.42 -14.88
C VAL A 147 5.38 0.78 -14.18
N LYS A 148 4.21 0.82 -14.83
CA LYS A 148 2.98 0.20 -14.33
C LYS A 148 3.09 -1.33 -14.49
N PRO A 149 3.09 -2.11 -13.40
CA PRO A 149 3.14 -3.56 -13.50
C PRO A 149 1.80 -4.11 -14.00
N LEU A 150 1.86 -5.24 -14.70
CA LEU A 150 0.69 -6.11 -14.83
C LEU A 150 0.43 -6.80 -13.49
N VAL A 151 -0.83 -6.93 -13.08
CA VAL A 151 -1.19 -7.65 -11.84
C VAL A 151 -2.01 -8.88 -12.21
N VAL A 152 -1.50 -10.06 -11.86
CA VAL A 152 -2.10 -11.35 -12.22
C VAL A 152 -2.47 -12.09 -10.94
N PHE A 153 -3.70 -12.61 -10.89
CA PHE A 153 -4.19 -13.45 -9.80
C PHE A 153 -4.44 -14.86 -10.33
N GLN A 154 -3.85 -15.86 -9.68
CA GLN A 154 -3.94 -17.28 -10.05
C GLN A 154 -4.55 -18.09 -8.90
N GLY A 155 -5.50 -18.96 -9.23
CA GLY A 155 -6.18 -19.84 -8.27
C GLY A 155 -7.64 -19.42 -8.00
N ALA A 156 -8.53 -20.42 -7.93
CA ALA A 156 -9.97 -20.21 -7.77
C ALA A 156 -10.34 -19.63 -6.39
N GLY A 157 -9.46 -19.72 -5.39
CA GLY A 157 -9.66 -19.12 -4.07
C GLY A 157 -9.97 -17.63 -4.13
N PHE A 158 -9.36 -16.89 -5.06
CA PHE A 158 -9.66 -15.46 -5.26
C PHE A 158 -11.09 -15.15 -5.73
N GLU A 159 -11.83 -16.14 -6.22
CA GLU A 159 -13.23 -16.00 -6.68
C GLU A 159 -14.23 -16.74 -5.77
N ASN A 160 -13.76 -17.67 -4.96
CA ASN A 160 -14.63 -18.55 -4.16
C ASN A 160 -14.55 -18.29 -2.66
N ASP A 161 -13.42 -17.77 -2.16
CA ASP A 161 -13.22 -17.46 -0.75
C ASP A 161 -13.36 -15.95 -0.49
N GLU A 162 -14.18 -15.57 0.50
CA GLU A 162 -14.47 -14.17 0.80
C GLU A 162 -13.25 -13.40 1.35
N HIS A 163 -12.36 -14.07 2.10
CA HIS A 163 -11.15 -13.44 2.62
C HIS A 163 -10.15 -13.16 1.49
N LEU A 164 -10.00 -14.08 0.55
CA LEU A 164 -9.15 -13.93 -0.62
C LEU A 164 -9.74 -12.95 -1.64
N LYS A 165 -11.07 -12.85 -1.80
CA LYS A 165 -11.69 -11.77 -2.59
C LYS A 165 -11.33 -10.39 -2.05
N ARG A 166 -11.42 -10.21 -0.73
CA ARG A 166 -11.01 -8.96 -0.06
C ARG A 166 -9.52 -8.69 -0.24
N ALA A 167 -8.68 -9.72 -0.09
CA ALA A 167 -7.25 -9.62 -0.34
C ALA A 167 -6.95 -9.22 -1.78
N LYS A 168 -7.60 -9.84 -2.77
CA LYS A 168 -7.49 -9.49 -4.20
C LYS A 168 -7.86 -8.03 -4.44
N SER A 169 -8.98 -7.56 -3.89
CA SER A 169 -9.40 -6.16 -3.97
C SER A 169 -8.34 -5.21 -3.39
N LEU A 170 -7.83 -5.51 -2.19
CA LEU A 170 -6.81 -4.72 -1.50
C LEU A 170 -5.49 -4.68 -2.30
N LEU A 171 -5.01 -5.84 -2.74
CA LEU A 171 -3.76 -5.99 -3.50
C LEU A 171 -3.86 -5.33 -4.88
N LEU A 172 -4.99 -5.47 -5.57
CA LEU A 172 -5.23 -4.81 -6.86
C LEU A 172 -5.17 -3.28 -6.72
N ASP A 173 -5.72 -2.73 -5.64
CA ASP A 173 -5.67 -1.30 -5.35
C ASP A 173 -4.24 -0.86 -4.94
N TYR A 174 -3.55 -1.72 -4.18
CA TYR A 174 -2.19 -1.48 -3.71
C TYR A 174 -1.11 -1.64 -4.78
N PHE A 175 -1.34 -2.38 -5.87
CA PHE A 175 -0.34 -2.59 -6.93
C PHE A 175 -0.78 -2.07 -8.30
N GLY A 176 -2.07 -1.80 -8.51
CA GLY A 176 -2.61 -1.41 -9.80
C GLY A 176 -2.22 0.00 -10.27
N GLY A 177 -1.90 0.93 -9.37
CA GLY A 177 -1.46 2.28 -9.72
C GLY A 177 -2.51 3.08 -10.52
N GLY A 178 -2.05 3.99 -11.38
CA GLY A 178 -2.94 4.82 -12.22
C GLY A 178 -3.71 4.03 -13.28
N ARG A 179 -4.86 4.54 -13.71
CA ARG A 179 -5.71 3.90 -14.75
C ARG A 179 -5.64 4.71 -16.06
N PRO A 180 -4.63 4.46 -16.91
CA PRO A 180 -4.51 5.19 -18.18
C PRO A 180 -5.50 4.64 -19.21
N ASP A 181 -5.99 5.51 -20.10
CA ASP A 181 -6.84 5.10 -21.23
C ASP A 181 -6.09 4.29 -22.29
N LYS A 182 -4.76 4.48 -22.35
CA LYS A 182 -3.87 3.82 -23.33
C LYS A 182 -2.60 3.35 -22.63
N VAL A 183 -2.09 2.20 -23.07
CA VAL A 183 -0.84 1.61 -22.57
C VAL A 183 0.16 1.53 -23.72
N LEU A 184 1.41 1.90 -23.44
CA LEU A 184 2.51 1.74 -24.38
C LEU A 184 3.08 0.33 -24.23
N LEU A 185 3.04 -0.47 -25.28
CA LEU A 185 3.55 -1.85 -25.27
C LEU A 185 5.02 -1.96 -24.82
N PRO A 186 5.95 -1.06 -25.24
CA PRO A 186 7.32 -1.10 -24.73
C PRO A 186 7.43 -0.86 -23.22
N GLY A 187 6.42 -0.25 -22.60
CA GLY A 187 6.37 -0.02 -21.15
C GLY A 187 5.80 -1.19 -20.35
N LEU A 188 5.54 -2.35 -20.96
CA LEU A 188 5.12 -3.56 -20.25
C LEU A 188 6.34 -4.41 -19.89
N GLU A 189 7.07 -3.99 -18.86
CA GLU A 189 8.34 -4.61 -18.45
C GLU A 189 8.21 -5.57 -17.26
N SER A 190 7.15 -5.44 -16.45
CA SER A 190 7.02 -6.18 -15.18
C SER A 190 5.61 -6.67 -14.92
N ALA A 191 5.53 -7.78 -14.18
CA ALA A 191 4.29 -8.34 -13.69
C ALA A 191 4.43 -8.74 -12.20
N ILE A 192 3.38 -8.50 -11.44
CA ILE A 192 3.20 -8.97 -10.06
C ILE A 192 2.17 -10.09 -10.11
N VAL A 193 2.59 -11.27 -9.68
CA VAL A 193 1.75 -12.47 -9.70
C VAL A 193 1.42 -12.88 -8.28
N PHE A 194 0.13 -13.01 -7.99
CA PHE A 194 -0.38 -13.58 -6.75
C PHE A 194 -0.98 -14.94 -7.05
N THR A 195 -0.48 -15.98 -6.38
CA THR A 195 -0.93 -17.36 -6.57
C THR A 195 -1.46 -17.88 -5.25
N VAL A 196 -2.70 -18.39 -5.25
CA VAL A 196 -3.24 -19.15 -4.13
C VAL A 196 -2.60 -20.53 -4.15
N LEU A 197 -2.00 -20.91 -3.03
CA LEU A 197 -1.55 -22.29 -2.82
C LEU A 197 -2.66 -23.04 -2.12
N ASP A 198 -2.97 -24.24 -2.62
CA ASP A 198 -3.85 -25.14 -1.89
C ASP A 198 -3.20 -25.50 -0.55
N PRO A 199 -3.97 -25.57 0.55
CA PRO A 199 -3.42 -25.98 1.83
C PRO A 199 -2.77 -27.37 1.65
N PRO A 200 -1.55 -27.58 2.19
CA PRO A 200 -0.95 -28.90 2.16
C PRO A 200 -1.91 -29.87 2.85
N ALA A 201 -2.09 -31.05 2.25
CA ALA A 201 -3.07 -32.04 2.70
C ALA A 201 -2.92 -32.28 4.21
N GLY A 202 -3.96 -31.95 4.98
CA GLY A 202 -4.01 -32.17 6.43
C GLY A 202 -3.98 -30.92 7.32
N THR A 203 -3.89 -29.71 6.77
CA THR A 203 -3.95 -28.47 7.57
C THR A 203 -5.34 -27.84 7.51
N HIS A 204 -6.12 -27.99 8.58
CA HIS A 204 -7.33 -27.19 8.79
C HIS A 204 -6.90 -25.79 9.25
N CYS A 205 -7.19 -24.75 8.46
CA CYS A 205 -7.11 -23.37 8.92
C CYS A 205 -8.15 -23.18 10.02
N THR A 206 -7.70 -22.93 11.26
CA THR A 206 -8.58 -22.45 12.33
C THR A 206 -8.68 -20.94 12.24
N ASP A 207 -9.92 -20.44 12.34
CA ASP A 207 -10.33 -19.02 12.32
C ASP A 207 -9.52 -18.10 13.26
#